data_AF-A0A9Q9M898-F1
#
_entry.id   AF-A0A9Q9M898-F1
#
_cell.length_a   1.000
_cell.length_b   1.000
_cell.length_c   1.000
_cell.angle_alpha   90.00
_cell.angle_beta   90.00
_cell.angle_gamma   90.00
#
_symmetry.space_group_name_H-M   'P 1'
#
loop_
_entity.id
_entity.type
_entity.pdbx_description
1 polymer ?
#
loop_
_entity_poly.entity_id
_entity_poly.type
_entity_poly.pdbx_seq_one_letter_code
_entity_poly.pdbx_strand_id
1 'polypeptide(L)'
;MAAPIYWRDKRILFKLESTYGDDATPTGGANAIRGSDVTFKPMEGQDQDRDLEQPGMSANGTIPTDIHAKLALTVDLSASGVAGTPPAWGPLLRACAVAETITPGTSVEYTPIVDGQESGTVHISIGGTRYAMLGTRGTAEFMLDAQATPKIKFDLTGLFTQPADTAPPAVDLASWTEPLLVSHNNTPVFTIGGTSLVMKTAKLALGNKVEPRFLVGSERVLITDKSELFETTVEAQPLAGFNPFQMAMNMVQPAVVLTHGTEAGKIATLNLPTAQMQRPGLSQSQGIKEWPLRLVPRAAALNSQWSLTLT
;
A
#
# COMPACT_ATOMS: atom_id res chain seq x y z
N MET A 1 -22.13 4.79 -34.98
CA MET A 1 -20.79 4.88 -34.39
C MET A 1 -20.94 4.63 -32.90
N ALA A 2 -20.13 3.76 -32.29
CA ALA A 2 -20.20 3.55 -30.85
C ALA A 2 -19.79 4.84 -30.12
N ALA A 3 -20.47 5.17 -29.01
CA ALA A 3 -20.10 6.31 -28.18
C ALA A 3 -18.70 6.09 -27.57
N PRO A 4 -17.89 7.15 -27.39
CA PRO A 4 -16.58 7.01 -26.75
C PRO A 4 -16.73 6.57 -25.29
N ILE A 5 -15.82 5.72 -24.83
CA ILE A 5 -15.74 5.29 -23.42
C ILE A 5 -14.81 6.24 -22.67
N TYR A 6 -15.30 6.85 -21.59
CA TYR A 6 -14.51 7.81 -20.82
C TYR A 6 -13.62 7.11 -19.79
N TRP A 7 -12.31 7.20 -19.98
CA TRP A 7 -11.32 6.62 -19.04
C TRP A 7 -11.42 7.19 -17.63
N ARG A 8 -11.87 8.44 -17.45
CA ARG A 8 -11.98 9.05 -16.12
C ARG A 8 -13.19 8.54 -15.32
N ASP A 9 -14.19 7.96 -15.98
CA ASP A 9 -15.31 7.28 -15.32
C ASP A 9 -14.96 5.81 -15.08
N LYS A 10 -14.20 5.54 -14.02
CA LYS A 10 -13.90 4.19 -13.56
C LYS A 10 -14.54 3.96 -12.19
N ARG A 11 -15.08 2.77 -11.99
CA ARG A 11 -15.57 2.30 -10.69
C ARG A 11 -14.67 1.17 -10.24
N ILE A 12 -14.02 1.32 -9.10
CA ILE A 12 -13.10 0.33 -8.55
C ILE A 12 -13.73 -0.22 -7.28
N LEU A 13 -13.85 -1.54 -7.20
CA LEU A 13 -14.33 -2.24 -6.03
C LEU A 13 -13.28 -3.23 -5.53
N PHE A 14 -13.19 -3.39 -4.21
CA PHE A 14 -12.29 -4.36 -3.60
C PHE A 14 -12.95 -5.07 -2.41
N LYS A 15 -12.85 -6.39 -2.37
CA LYS A 15 -13.34 -7.22 -1.26
C LYS A 15 -12.39 -8.37 -0.99
N LEU A 16 -12.14 -8.67 0.28
CA LEU A 16 -11.34 -9.84 0.67
C LEU A 16 -12.05 -11.14 0.31
N GLU A 17 -11.26 -12.13 -0.10
CA GLU A 17 -11.72 -13.46 -0.48
C GLU A 17 -11.85 -14.36 0.75
N SER A 18 -12.89 -15.20 0.79
CA SER A 18 -12.98 -16.29 1.77
C SER A 18 -12.12 -17.48 1.38
N THR A 19 -11.99 -17.71 0.07
CA THR A 19 -11.20 -18.77 -0.54
C THR A 19 -10.33 -18.16 -1.63
N TYR A 20 -9.04 -18.48 -1.64
CA TYR A 20 -8.10 -17.92 -2.60
C TYR A 20 -8.53 -18.18 -4.05
N GLY A 21 -8.66 -17.11 -4.84
CA GLY A 21 -8.98 -17.21 -6.27
C GLY A 21 -10.46 -17.36 -6.60
N ASP A 22 -11.34 -17.38 -5.59
CA ASP A 22 -12.79 -17.35 -5.79
C ASP A 22 -13.32 -15.91 -5.74
N ASP A 23 -14.16 -15.53 -6.70
CA ASP A 23 -14.72 -14.17 -6.78
C ASP A 23 -15.56 -13.85 -5.52
N ALA A 24 -15.08 -12.89 -4.72
CA ALA A 24 -15.76 -12.45 -3.51
C ALA A 24 -17.05 -11.67 -3.77
N THR A 25 -17.36 -11.33 -5.03
CA THR A 25 -18.50 -10.52 -5.49
C THR A 25 -18.60 -9.17 -4.78
N PRO A 26 -17.61 -8.27 -4.93
CA PRO A 26 -17.65 -6.94 -4.34
C PRO A 26 -18.87 -6.15 -4.85
N THR A 27 -19.50 -5.37 -3.96
CA THR A 27 -20.66 -4.53 -4.29
C THR A 27 -20.30 -3.06 -4.22
N GLY A 28 -20.91 -2.24 -5.08
CA GLY A 28 -20.60 -0.81 -5.10
C GLY A 28 -21.02 -0.05 -3.84
N GLY A 29 -22.02 -0.54 -3.10
CA GLY A 29 -22.44 0.09 -1.83
C GLY A 29 -21.51 -0.18 -0.64
N ALA A 30 -20.74 -1.26 -0.65
CA ALA A 30 -19.93 -1.65 0.51
C ALA A 30 -18.42 -1.70 0.23
N ASN A 31 -18.01 -1.75 -1.04
CA ASN A 31 -16.65 -2.12 -1.44
C ASN A 31 -16.00 -1.12 -2.40
N ALA A 32 -16.61 0.06 -2.60
CA ALA A 32 -16.07 1.04 -3.54
C ALA A 32 -14.80 1.72 -3.00
N ILE A 33 -13.81 1.83 -3.89
CA ILE A 33 -12.50 2.40 -3.60
C ILE A 33 -12.35 3.76 -4.27
N ARG A 34 -12.01 4.77 -3.47
CA ARG A 34 -11.65 6.10 -3.95
C ARG A 34 -10.15 6.18 -4.17
N GLY A 35 -9.72 5.84 -5.38
CA GLY A 35 -8.32 5.89 -5.80
C GLY A 35 -8.00 7.11 -6.67
N SER A 36 -6.76 7.59 -6.55
CA SER A 36 -6.09 8.51 -7.44
C SER A 36 -4.91 7.80 -8.13
N ASP A 37 -4.40 8.38 -9.23
CA ASP A 37 -3.28 7.81 -10.00
C ASP A 37 -3.47 6.34 -10.39
N VAL A 38 -4.69 6.01 -10.85
CA VAL A 38 -5.08 4.63 -11.14
C VAL A 38 -4.51 4.17 -12.47
N THR A 39 -3.55 3.25 -12.39
CA THR A 39 -2.96 2.54 -13.54
C THR A 39 -3.36 1.08 -13.50
N PHE A 40 -4.04 0.62 -14.55
CA PHE A 40 -4.49 -0.76 -14.65
C PHE A 40 -3.92 -1.43 -15.90
N LYS A 41 -3.31 -2.60 -15.70
CA LYS A 41 -2.77 -3.46 -16.75
C LYS A 41 -3.58 -4.75 -16.74
N PRO A 42 -4.56 -4.91 -17.65
CA PRO A 42 -5.50 -6.01 -17.59
C PRO A 42 -4.87 -7.38 -17.88
N MET A 43 -3.82 -7.42 -18.70
CA MET A 43 -3.24 -8.66 -19.21
C MET A 43 -1.73 -8.46 -19.42
N GLU A 44 -0.95 -8.68 -18.37
CA GLU A 44 0.51 -8.79 -18.42
C GLU A 44 0.91 -10.26 -18.52
N GLY A 45 2.05 -10.55 -19.12
CA GLY A 45 2.57 -11.90 -19.27
C GLY A 45 3.81 -11.91 -20.16
N GLN A 46 4.13 -13.09 -20.69
CA GLN A 46 5.23 -13.31 -21.63
C GLN A 46 4.70 -13.94 -22.91
N ASP A 47 5.28 -13.56 -24.04
CA ASP A 47 4.98 -14.18 -25.33
C ASP A 47 6.04 -15.24 -25.65
N GLN A 48 5.60 -16.49 -25.77
CA GLN A 48 6.44 -17.58 -26.24
C GLN A 48 6.37 -17.66 -27.78
N ASP A 49 7.52 -17.51 -28.43
CA ASP A 49 7.63 -17.75 -29.87
C ASP A 49 7.41 -19.23 -30.21
N ARG A 50 6.69 -19.49 -31.30
CA ARG A 50 6.41 -20.87 -31.74
C ARG A 50 7.51 -21.48 -32.62
N ASP A 51 8.48 -20.68 -33.05
CA ASP A 51 9.63 -21.03 -33.89
C ASP A 51 9.33 -22.12 -34.96
N LEU A 52 8.25 -21.90 -35.73
CA LEU A 52 7.83 -22.85 -36.75
C LEU A 52 8.63 -22.62 -38.03
N GLU A 53 9.15 -23.68 -38.62
CA GLU A 53 9.70 -23.66 -39.98
C GLU A 53 8.56 -23.71 -40.99
N GLN A 54 8.27 -22.57 -41.64
CA GLN A 54 7.17 -22.44 -42.60
C GLN A 54 7.66 -22.07 -44.01
N PRO A 55 7.12 -22.69 -45.07
CA PRO A 55 7.37 -22.25 -46.45
C PRO A 55 6.92 -20.80 -46.65
N GLY A 56 7.78 -19.98 -47.26
CA GLY A 56 7.48 -18.57 -47.55
C GLY A 56 8.07 -17.54 -46.59
N MET A 57 8.90 -17.95 -45.62
CA MET A 57 9.63 -17.05 -44.69
C MET A 57 8.71 -16.05 -43.96
N SER A 58 7.49 -16.46 -43.60
CA SER A 58 6.55 -15.61 -42.86
C SER A 58 6.86 -15.57 -41.37
N ALA A 59 6.44 -14.50 -40.69
CA ALA A 59 6.59 -14.36 -39.24
C ALA A 59 5.85 -15.47 -38.49
N ASN A 60 6.43 -15.91 -37.37
CA ASN A 60 5.82 -16.88 -36.48
C ASN A 60 4.84 -16.21 -35.51
N GLY A 61 3.75 -16.91 -35.19
CA GLY A 61 2.84 -16.47 -34.14
C GLY A 61 3.42 -16.75 -32.75
N THR A 62 2.92 -16.03 -31.75
CA THR A 62 3.29 -16.18 -30.33
C THR A 62 2.16 -16.83 -29.52
N ILE A 63 2.50 -17.36 -28.35
CA ILE A 63 1.54 -17.88 -27.36
C ILE A 63 1.72 -17.08 -26.06
N PRO A 64 0.67 -16.45 -25.52
CA PRO A 64 0.77 -15.75 -24.25
C PRO A 64 0.87 -16.75 -23.09
N THR A 65 1.78 -16.49 -22.18
CA THR A 65 2.10 -17.28 -20.98
C THR A 65 2.20 -16.36 -19.77
N ASP A 66 2.15 -16.89 -18.55
CA ASP A 66 2.30 -16.10 -17.30
C ASP A 66 1.25 -14.96 -17.21
N ILE A 67 0.01 -15.22 -17.64
CA ILE A 67 -1.01 -14.18 -17.78
C ILE A 67 -1.55 -13.75 -16.41
N HIS A 68 -1.37 -12.48 -16.07
CA HIS A 68 -1.83 -11.88 -14.82
C HIS A 68 -2.27 -10.43 -15.00
N ALA A 69 -2.95 -9.87 -14.00
CA ALA A 69 -3.37 -8.47 -14.00
C ALA A 69 -2.60 -7.69 -12.92
N LYS A 70 -2.34 -6.41 -13.19
CA LYS A 70 -1.74 -5.47 -12.23
C LYS A 70 -2.56 -4.21 -12.09
N LEU A 71 -2.73 -3.76 -10.85
CA LEU A 71 -3.41 -2.51 -10.50
C LEU A 71 -2.54 -1.71 -9.55
N ALA A 72 -2.19 -0.49 -9.96
CA ALA A 72 -1.59 0.51 -9.09
C ALA A 72 -2.62 1.62 -8.82
N LEU A 73 -2.76 2.02 -7.55
CA LEU A 73 -3.62 3.11 -7.15
C LEU A 73 -3.11 3.76 -5.86
N THR A 74 -3.43 5.03 -5.67
CA THR A 74 -3.09 5.78 -4.45
C THR A 74 -4.37 6.25 -3.78
N VAL A 75 -4.51 5.97 -2.48
CA VAL A 75 -5.62 6.43 -1.66
C VAL A 75 -5.13 7.40 -0.59
N ASP A 76 -6.03 8.18 -0.02
CA ASP A 76 -5.70 9.03 1.12
C ASP A 76 -5.63 8.20 2.41
N LEU A 77 -4.62 8.46 3.24
CA LEU A 77 -4.49 7.91 4.59
C LEU A 77 -5.40 8.70 5.52
N SER A 78 -6.69 8.39 5.51
CA SER A 78 -7.67 8.94 6.44
C SER A 78 -8.25 7.83 7.33
N ALA A 79 -8.46 8.13 8.61
CA ALA A 79 -9.19 7.24 9.50
C ALA A 79 -10.71 7.35 9.24
N SER A 80 -11.48 6.38 9.71
CA SER A 80 -12.93 6.27 9.44
C SER A 80 -13.76 7.42 10.01
N GLY A 81 -13.21 8.22 10.93
CA GLY A 81 -13.93 9.26 11.66
C GLY A 81 -14.65 8.74 12.92
N VAL A 82 -14.61 7.43 13.19
CA VAL A 82 -15.22 6.80 14.37
C VAL A 82 -14.24 5.79 14.98
N ALA A 83 -13.92 5.96 16.26
CA ALA A 83 -13.01 5.08 16.99
C ALA A 83 -13.46 3.60 16.92
N GLY A 84 -12.52 2.70 16.66
CA GLY A 84 -12.80 1.26 16.52
C GLY A 84 -13.57 0.87 15.25
N THR A 85 -13.76 1.77 14.28
CA THR A 85 -14.32 1.44 12.96
C THR A 85 -13.21 1.41 11.92
N PRO A 86 -13.05 0.32 11.15
CA PRO A 86 -12.05 0.24 10.09
C PRO A 86 -12.25 1.30 9.00
N PRO A 87 -11.17 1.89 8.47
CA PRO A 87 -11.22 2.77 7.31
C PRO A 87 -11.53 1.99 6.03
N ALA A 88 -12.04 2.70 5.01
CA ALA A 88 -12.40 2.10 3.72
C ALA A 88 -11.22 1.46 2.98
N TRP A 89 -9.98 1.92 3.22
CA TRP A 89 -8.77 1.34 2.63
C TRP A 89 -8.24 0.10 3.37
N GLY A 90 -8.75 -0.21 4.58
CA GLY A 90 -8.28 -1.32 5.41
C GLY A 90 -8.19 -2.67 4.68
N PRO A 91 -9.22 -3.08 3.92
CA PRO A 91 -9.18 -4.30 3.12
C PRO A 91 -8.02 -4.37 2.11
N LEU A 92 -7.65 -3.25 1.48
CA LEU A 92 -6.52 -3.22 0.54
C LEU A 92 -5.20 -3.52 1.27
N LEU A 93 -5.02 -2.92 2.45
CA LEU A 93 -3.83 -3.14 3.26
C LEU A 93 -3.74 -4.60 3.74
N ARG A 94 -4.88 -5.24 4.03
CA ARG A 94 -4.93 -6.66 4.43
C ARG A 94 -4.44 -7.61 3.33
N ALA A 95 -4.73 -7.30 2.06
CA ALA A 95 -4.15 -8.02 0.92
C ALA A 95 -2.65 -7.74 0.68
N CYS A 96 -2.03 -6.84 1.47
CA CYS A 96 -0.60 -6.58 1.49
C CYS A 96 0.11 -7.23 2.69
N ALA A 97 -0.35 -8.41 3.14
CA ALA A 97 0.23 -9.15 4.27
C ALA A 97 0.24 -8.36 5.59
N VAL A 98 -0.89 -7.72 5.90
CA VAL A 98 -1.12 -6.98 7.14
C VAL A 98 -2.38 -7.51 7.82
N ALA A 99 -2.32 -7.81 9.11
CA ALA A 99 -3.51 -8.15 9.90
C ALA A 99 -4.21 -6.89 10.39
N GLU A 100 -5.52 -6.99 10.58
CA GLU A 100 -6.37 -5.96 11.19
C GLU A 100 -6.93 -6.50 12.50
N THR A 101 -6.67 -5.79 13.59
CA THR A 101 -7.22 -6.11 14.92
C THR A 101 -8.11 -4.95 15.36
N ILE A 102 -9.39 -5.24 15.56
CA ILE A 102 -10.39 -4.23 15.92
C ILE A 102 -10.67 -4.36 17.42
N THR A 103 -10.49 -3.26 18.15
CA THR A 103 -11.02 -3.09 19.50
C THR A 103 -12.24 -2.16 19.40
N PRO A 104 -13.48 -2.71 19.42
CA PRO A 104 -14.69 -1.93 19.16
C PRO A 104 -14.78 -0.67 20.04
N GLY A 105 -15.13 0.46 19.42
CA GLY A 105 -15.23 1.75 20.10
C GLY A 105 -13.91 2.34 20.61
N THR A 106 -12.77 1.69 20.37
CA THR A 106 -11.47 2.11 20.90
C THR A 106 -10.44 2.30 19.80
N SER A 107 -10.13 1.26 19.03
CA SER A 107 -9.04 1.32 18.06
C SER A 107 -9.16 0.29 16.94
N VAL A 108 -8.47 0.55 15.84
CA VAL A 108 -8.18 -0.42 14.78
C VAL A 108 -6.68 -0.44 14.59
N GLU A 109 -6.05 -1.60 14.80
CA GLU A 109 -4.61 -1.77 14.69
C GLU A 109 -4.25 -2.62 13.47
N TYR A 110 -3.25 -2.16 12.73
CA TYR A 110 -2.66 -2.86 11.59
C TYR A 110 -1.23 -3.25 11.91
N THR A 111 -0.92 -4.55 11.78
CA THR A 111 0.43 -5.10 12.00
C THR A 111 0.81 -6.04 10.86
N PRO A 112 2.09 -6.16 10.50
CA PRO A 112 2.55 -7.16 9.54
C PRO A 112 2.10 -8.57 9.90
N ILE A 113 1.97 -9.44 8.90
CA ILE A 113 1.85 -10.89 9.10
C ILE A 113 2.77 -11.65 8.14
N VAL A 114 2.92 -12.94 8.37
CA VAL A 114 3.66 -13.87 7.49
C VAL A 114 2.77 -15.05 7.16
N ASP A 115 2.10 -15.61 8.17
CA ASP A 115 1.08 -16.65 8.00
C ASP A 115 -0.32 -16.04 7.86
N GLY A 116 -1.22 -16.76 7.18
CA GLY A 116 -2.60 -16.32 7.02
C GLY A 116 -2.78 -15.08 6.14
N GLN A 117 -1.84 -14.82 5.23
CA GLN A 117 -1.94 -13.71 4.27
C GLN A 117 -3.23 -13.81 3.46
N GLU A 118 -4.05 -12.77 3.56
CA GLU A 118 -5.32 -12.73 2.85
C GLU A 118 -5.12 -12.36 1.37
N SER A 119 -6.12 -12.65 0.56
CA SER A 119 -6.22 -12.19 -0.83
C SER A 119 -7.54 -11.46 -1.03
N GLY A 120 -7.61 -10.69 -2.12
CA GLY A 120 -8.83 -9.97 -2.48
C GLY A 120 -9.23 -10.12 -3.93
N THR A 121 -10.49 -9.85 -4.17
CA THR A 121 -11.06 -9.65 -5.50
C THR A 121 -11.14 -8.16 -5.80
N VAL A 122 -10.59 -7.75 -6.94
CA VAL A 122 -10.73 -6.40 -7.50
C VAL A 122 -11.70 -6.45 -8.66
N HIS A 123 -12.72 -5.58 -8.70
CA HIS A 123 -13.50 -5.31 -9.90
C HIS A 123 -13.25 -3.87 -10.37
N ILE A 124 -12.96 -3.68 -11.65
CA ILE A 124 -12.85 -2.36 -12.28
C ILE A 124 -13.85 -2.30 -13.42
N SER A 125 -14.79 -1.35 -13.36
CA SER A 125 -15.70 -1.07 -14.47
C SER A 125 -15.29 0.21 -15.17
N ILE A 126 -15.11 0.14 -16.50
CA ILE A 126 -14.83 1.29 -17.37
C ILE A 126 -15.87 1.27 -18.49
N GLY A 127 -16.79 2.23 -18.48
CA GLY A 127 -17.98 2.14 -19.32
C GLY A 127 -18.82 0.90 -18.97
N GLY A 128 -19.14 0.08 -19.99
CA GLY A 128 -19.92 -1.15 -19.85
C GLY A 128 -19.09 -2.42 -19.67
N THR A 129 -17.76 -2.32 -19.55
CA THR A 129 -16.87 -3.48 -19.43
C THR A 129 -16.34 -3.59 -18.01
N ARG A 130 -16.42 -4.79 -17.43
CA ARG A 130 -15.87 -5.16 -16.13
C ARG A 130 -14.60 -6.00 -16.32
N TYR A 131 -13.54 -5.56 -15.66
CA TYR A 131 -12.30 -6.30 -15.48
C TYR A 131 -12.26 -6.81 -14.03
N ALA A 132 -11.98 -8.10 -13.84
CA ALA A 132 -11.84 -8.68 -12.51
C ALA A 132 -10.42 -9.24 -12.30
N MET A 133 -9.93 -9.11 -11.07
CA MET A 133 -8.68 -9.73 -10.61
C MET A 133 -8.99 -10.56 -9.38
N LEU A 134 -8.64 -11.84 -9.41
CA LEU A 134 -8.86 -12.79 -8.31
C LEU A 134 -7.54 -13.10 -7.62
N GLY A 135 -7.57 -13.59 -6.39
CA GLY A 135 -6.37 -13.97 -5.66
C GLY A 135 -5.39 -12.82 -5.49
N THR A 136 -5.89 -11.57 -5.43
CA THR A 136 -5.08 -10.36 -5.50
C THR A 136 -4.29 -10.16 -4.22
N ARG A 137 -2.97 -9.94 -4.35
CA ARG A 137 -2.06 -9.57 -3.27
C ARG A 137 -1.13 -8.45 -3.72
N GLY A 138 -0.53 -7.74 -2.78
CA GLY A 138 0.25 -6.55 -3.14
C GLY A 138 1.29 -6.09 -2.13
N THR A 139 1.83 -4.92 -2.41
CA THR A 139 2.64 -4.11 -1.50
C THR A 139 1.99 -2.76 -1.29
N ALA A 140 2.32 -2.11 -0.17
CA ALA A 140 1.85 -0.78 0.17
C ALA A 140 3.00 0.14 0.59
N GLU A 141 2.79 1.44 0.41
CA GLU A 141 3.71 2.49 0.82
C GLU A 141 2.94 3.66 1.45
N PHE A 142 3.18 3.90 2.73
CA PHE A 142 2.66 5.06 3.45
C PHE A 142 3.54 6.26 3.15
N MET A 143 2.92 7.41 2.83
CA MET A 143 3.60 8.66 2.52
C MET A 143 2.96 9.80 3.30
N LEU A 144 3.76 10.47 4.14
CA LEU A 144 3.36 11.62 4.95
C LEU A 144 4.35 12.76 4.74
N ASP A 145 4.07 13.58 3.74
CA ASP A 145 4.90 14.74 3.39
C ASP A 145 4.29 16.02 3.98
N ALA A 146 5.14 16.87 4.58
CA ALA A 146 4.70 18.15 5.12
C ALA A 146 4.03 19.02 4.04
N GLN A 147 2.92 19.67 4.40
CA GLN A 147 2.09 20.46 3.48
C GLN A 147 1.43 19.65 2.35
N ALA A 148 1.31 18.32 2.51
CA ALA A 148 0.52 17.45 1.65
C ALA A 148 -0.50 16.62 2.45
N THR A 149 -1.48 16.05 1.76
CA THR A 149 -2.36 15.04 2.35
C THR A 149 -1.60 13.71 2.45
N PRO A 150 -1.70 12.99 3.58
CA PRO A 150 -1.05 11.70 3.73
C PRO A 150 -1.71 10.67 2.83
N LYS A 151 -0.93 9.77 2.25
CA LYS A 151 -1.35 8.84 1.21
C LYS A 151 -0.85 7.43 1.46
N ILE A 152 -1.56 6.46 0.90
CA ILE A 152 -1.10 5.07 0.77
C ILE A 152 -1.08 4.73 -0.72
N LYS A 153 0.07 4.36 -1.24
CA LYS A 153 0.18 3.79 -2.59
C LYS A 153 0.11 2.28 -2.49
N PHE A 154 -0.72 1.67 -3.33
CA PHE A 154 -0.86 0.23 -3.46
C PHE A 154 -0.41 -0.21 -4.85
N ASP A 155 0.37 -1.28 -4.89
CA ASP A 155 0.73 -2.00 -6.11
C ASP A 155 0.25 -3.45 -5.94
N LEU A 156 -0.82 -3.80 -6.67
CA LEU A 156 -1.54 -5.05 -6.55
C LEU A 156 -1.33 -5.93 -7.78
N THR A 157 -1.18 -7.23 -7.57
CA THR A 157 -1.10 -8.25 -8.61
C THR A 157 -2.14 -9.33 -8.33
N GLY A 158 -2.88 -9.73 -9.36
CA GLY A 158 -3.93 -10.75 -9.26
C GLY A 158 -3.98 -11.65 -10.48
N LEU A 159 -4.70 -12.76 -10.33
CA LEU A 159 -5.00 -13.70 -11.40
C LEU A 159 -5.83 -13.01 -12.49
N PHE A 160 -5.50 -13.30 -13.74
CA PHE A 160 -6.25 -12.79 -14.88
C PHE A 160 -7.65 -13.43 -14.94
N THR A 161 -8.65 -12.62 -15.25
CA THR A 161 -9.95 -13.10 -15.68
C THR A 161 -10.34 -12.42 -16.98
N GLN A 162 -11.10 -13.13 -17.81
CA GLN A 162 -11.57 -12.55 -19.06
C GLN A 162 -12.50 -11.36 -18.78
N PRO A 163 -12.25 -10.18 -19.39
CA PRO A 163 -13.15 -9.05 -19.27
C PRO A 163 -14.54 -9.40 -19.80
N ALA A 164 -15.58 -8.90 -19.15
CA ALA A 164 -16.96 -9.18 -19.53
C ALA A 164 -17.77 -7.88 -19.56
N ASP A 165 -18.76 -7.82 -20.46
CA ASP A 165 -19.70 -6.71 -20.48
C ASP A 165 -20.69 -6.85 -19.31
N THR A 166 -20.79 -5.81 -18.50
CA THR A 166 -21.62 -5.77 -17.30
C THR A 166 -21.97 -4.32 -17.01
N ALA A 167 -23.22 -4.08 -16.63
CA ALA A 167 -23.65 -2.73 -16.25
C ALA A 167 -22.78 -2.21 -15.09
N PRO A 168 -22.26 -0.97 -15.19
CA PRO A 168 -21.43 -0.42 -14.14
C PRO A 168 -22.23 -0.29 -12.83
N PRO A 169 -21.63 -0.65 -11.67
CA PRO A 169 -22.33 -0.63 -10.40
C PRO A 169 -22.63 0.80 -9.92
N ALA A 170 -23.69 0.96 -9.13
CA ALA A 170 -23.87 2.14 -8.30
C ALA A 170 -22.86 2.09 -7.14
N VAL A 171 -22.09 3.15 -6.95
CA VAL A 171 -21.02 3.23 -5.95
C VAL A 171 -21.40 4.16 -4.79
N ASP A 172 -21.08 3.75 -3.57
CA ASP A 172 -21.14 4.59 -2.38
C ASP A 172 -19.72 4.84 -1.87
N LEU A 173 -19.37 6.11 -1.68
CA LEU A 173 -18.06 6.55 -1.19
C LEU A 173 -18.15 7.26 0.16
N ALA A 174 -19.29 7.18 0.86
CA ALA A 174 -19.49 7.86 2.14
C ALA A 174 -18.52 7.41 3.25
N SER A 175 -17.98 6.19 3.15
CA SER A 175 -16.95 5.67 4.07
C SER A 175 -15.57 6.31 3.86
N TRP A 176 -15.37 7.09 2.79
CA TRP A 176 -14.14 7.83 2.51
C TRP A 176 -14.23 9.23 3.11
N THR A 177 -13.47 9.44 4.18
CA THR A 177 -13.33 10.74 4.84
C THR A 177 -12.23 11.57 4.21
N GLU A 178 -12.37 12.90 4.26
CA GLU A 178 -11.33 13.81 3.79
C GLU A 178 -10.11 13.76 4.71
N PRO A 179 -8.88 13.65 4.16
CA PRO A 179 -7.66 13.61 4.96
C PRO A 179 -7.31 14.98 5.54
N LEU A 180 -6.66 14.98 6.70
CA LEU A 180 -6.05 16.18 7.27
C LEU A 180 -4.69 16.46 6.61
N LEU A 181 -4.36 17.74 6.47
CA LEU A 181 -3.05 18.16 5.98
C LEU A 181 -1.95 17.78 6.99
N VAL A 182 -0.86 17.17 6.55
CA VAL A 182 0.33 16.96 7.39
C VAL A 182 0.95 18.33 7.68
N SER A 183 0.79 18.79 8.93
CA SER A 183 1.21 20.11 9.40
C SER A 183 1.53 20.05 10.88
N HIS A 184 2.16 21.10 11.43
CA HIS A 184 2.46 21.17 12.86
C HIS A 184 1.22 20.95 13.74
N ASN A 185 0.07 21.51 13.34
CA ASN A 185 -1.17 21.39 14.11
C ASN A 185 -1.79 19.99 14.05
N ASN A 186 -1.65 19.30 12.92
CA ASN A 186 -2.29 18.01 12.67
C ASN A 186 -1.34 16.83 12.86
N THR A 187 -0.04 17.05 13.01
CA THR A 187 0.96 15.99 13.23
C THR A 187 1.78 16.35 14.48
N PRO A 188 1.18 16.24 15.68
CA PRO A 188 1.77 16.76 16.90
C PRO A 188 2.99 15.96 17.40
N VAL A 189 3.14 14.71 16.95
CA VAL A 189 4.21 13.82 17.42
C VAL A 189 5.00 13.29 16.23
N PHE A 190 6.30 13.58 16.24
CA PHE A 190 7.29 12.86 15.45
C PHE A 190 8.57 12.73 16.27
N THR A 191 8.92 11.51 16.65
CA THR A 191 10.10 11.24 17.48
C THR A 191 10.92 10.08 16.94
N ILE A 192 12.24 10.16 17.12
CA ILE A 192 13.17 9.06 16.88
C ILE A 192 14.02 8.89 18.14
N GLY A 193 13.97 7.71 18.76
CA GLY A 193 14.64 7.42 20.02
C GLY A 193 14.15 8.28 21.18
N GLY A 194 12.91 8.78 21.12
CA GLY A 194 12.33 9.71 22.09
C GLY A 194 12.67 11.20 21.85
N THR A 195 13.56 11.51 20.90
CA THR A 195 13.89 12.89 20.55
C THR A 195 12.90 13.43 19.51
N SER A 196 12.27 14.57 19.80
CA SER A 196 11.38 15.28 18.87
C SER A 196 12.17 15.92 17.73
N LEU A 197 11.77 15.64 16.49
CA LEU A 197 12.43 16.14 15.28
C LEU A 197 11.44 16.91 14.41
N VAL A 198 11.95 17.91 13.68
CA VAL A 198 11.16 18.63 12.67
C VAL A 198 11.19 17.82 11.38
N MET A 199 10.07 17.22 11.03
CA MET A 199 9.92 16.32 9.90
C MET A 199 9.46 17.07 8.64
N LYS A 200 10.09 16.74 7.51
CA LYS A 200 9.66 17.18 6.18
C LYS A 200 8.94 16.08 5.41
N THR A 201 9.48 14.86 5.46
CA THR A 201 8.89 13.68 4.82
C THR A 201 8.97 12.49 5.77
N ALA A 202 7.99 11.62 5.74
CA ALA A 202 8.05 10.28 6.31
C ALA A 202 7.39 9.28 5.36
N LYS A 203 8.08 8.18 5.11
CA LYS A 203 7.65 7.13 4.22
C LYS A 203 7.93 5.78 4.83
N LEU A 204 6.93 4.91 4.85
CA LEU A 204 7.09 3.50 5.21
C LEU A 204 6.72 2.64 4.01
N ALA A 205 7.70 2.03 3.38
CA ALA A 205 7.48 1.02 2.35
C ALA A 205 7.41 -0.35 3.01
N LEU A 206 6.37 -1.13 2.73
CA LEU A 206 6.27 -2.53 3.20
C LEU A 206 7.25 -3.45 2.48
N GLY A 207 7.58 -3.12 1.23
CA GLY A 207 8.59 -3.85 0.46
C GLY A 207 8.24 -5.33 0.25
N ASN A 208 6.95 -5.67 0.13
CA ASN A 208 6.53 -7.04 -0.13
C ASN A 208 6.99 -7.50 -1.52
N LYS A 209 7.58 -8.68 -1.58
CA LYS A 209 7.95 -9.37 -2.82
C LYS A 209 6.76 -10.19 -3.32
N VAL A 210 6.00 -9.62 -4.25
CA VAL A 210 4.80 -10.25 -4.83
C VAL A 210 5.20 -11.02 -6.09
N GLU A 211 5.05 -12.34 -6.05
CA GLU A 211 5.44 -13.24 -7.15
C GLU A 211 4.22 -14.00 -7.70
N PRO A 212 3.86 -13.81 -8.98
CA PRO A 212 2.97 -14.73 -9.68
C PRO A 212 3.68 -16.07 -9.89
N ARG A 213 2.98 -17.16 -9.59
CA ARG A 213 3.49 -18.51 -9.68
C ARG A 213 2.47 -19.40 -10.37
N PHE A 214 2.62 -19.51 -11.69
CA PHE A 214 1.77 -20.31 -12.55
C PHE A 214 2.44 -21.64 -12.86
N LEU A 215 2.15 -22.65 -12.05
CA LEU A 215 2.71 -24.00 -12.19
C LEU A 215 1.60 -24.99 -12.52
N VAL A 216 1.97 -26.12 -13.12
CA VAL A 216 1.03 -27.21 -13.39
C VAL A 216 0.41 -27.68 -12.07
N GLY A 217 -0.92 -27.60 -11.98
CA GLY A 217 -1.71 -27.99 -10.80
C GLY A 217 -1.88 -26.89 -9.74
N SER A 218 -1.28 -25.71 -9.90
CA SER A 218 -1.52 -24.58 -8.99
C SER A 218 -1.09 -23.24 -9.59
N GLU A 219 -2.03 -22.30 -9.63
CA GLU A 219 -1.82 -20.92 -10.03
C GLU A 219 -2.12 -20.00 -8.85
N ARG A 220 -1.15 -19.15 -8.49
CA ARG A 220 -1.28 -18.26 -7.34
C ARG A 220 -0.31 -17.09 -7.37
N VAL A 221 -0.72 -16.00 -6.74
CA VAL A 221 0.08 -14.85 -6.39
C VAL A 221 0.46 -14.97 -4.92
N LEU A 222 1.76 -14.92 -4.64
CA LEU A 222 2.31 -15.09 -3.30
C LEU A 222 3.11 -13.87 -2.88
N ILE A 223 3.07 -13.53 -1.59
CA ILE A 223 4.05 -12.63 -0.99
C ILE A 223 5.12 -13.52 -0.36
N THR A 224 6.28 -13.63 -1.02
CA THR A 224 7.32 -14.60 -0.65
C THR A 224 8.37 -14.05 0.29
N ASP A 225 8.52 -12.74 0.33
CA ASP A 225 9.45 -12.02 1.21
C ASP A 225 8.93 -10.60 1.45
N LYS A 226 9.51 -9.92 2.43
CA LYS A 226 9.26 -8.50 2.69
C LYS A 226 10.51 -7.81 3.22
N SER A 227 10.73 -6.58 2.79
CA SER A 227 11.86 -5.75 3.20
C SER A 227 11.34 -4.36 3.55
N GLU A 228 10.80 -4.22 4.75
CA GLU A 228 10.27 -2.95 5.21
C GLU A 228 11.38 -1.90 5.31
N LEU A 229 11.07 -0.67 4.91
CA LEU A 229 12.00 0.46 4.98
C LEU A 229 11.26 1.73 5.37
N PHE A 230 11.74 2.38 6.43
CA PHE A 230 11.30 3.69 6.84
C PHE A 230 12.30 4.75 6.39
N GLU A 231 11.84 5.75 5.66
CA GLU A 231 12.66 6.86 5.17
C GLU A 231 12.04 8.17 5.64
N THR A 232 12.88 9.08 6.14
CA THR A 232 12.42 10.38 6.61
C THR A 232 13.47 11.44 6.37
N THR A 233 13.03 12.66 6.04
CA THR A 233 13.91 13.82 6.02
C THR A 233 13.55 14.73 7.18
N VAL A 234 14.55 15.09 7.98
CA VAL A 234 14.39 15.94 9.17
C VAL A 234 15.35 17.12 9.14
N GLU A 235 15.00 18.22 9.79
CA GLU A 235 15.97 19.28 10.07
C GLU A 235 17.10 18.75 10.96
N ALA A 236 18.34 19.09 10.61
CA ALA A 236 19.48 18.68 11.40
C ALA A 236 19.53 19.45 12.72
N GLN A 237 19.76 18.74 13.82
CA GLN A 237 19.96 19.30 15.15
C GLN A 237 21.42 19.16 15.60
N PRO A 238 21.85 19.80 16.70
CA PRO A 238 23.18 19.57 17.26
C PRO A 238 23.39 18.08 17.59
N LEU A 239 24.56 17.54 17.25
CA LEU A 239 24.90 16.12 17.48
C LEU A 239 24.88 15.74 18.97
N ALA A 240 25.01 16.71 19.88
CA ALA A 240 24.87 16.47 21.31
C ALA A 240 23.45 16.06 21.73
N GLY A 241 22.42 16.48 20.97
CA GLY A 241 21.02 16.10 21.20
C GLY A 241 20.61 14.84 20.43
N PHE A 242 20.98 14.76 19.15
CA PHE A 242 20.69 13.61 18.31
C PHE A 242 21.86 13.34 17.34
N ASN A 243 22.55 12.21 17.52
CA ASN A 243 23.67 11.82 16.68
C ASN A 243 23.34 10.59 15.81
N PRO A 244 22.76 10.79 14.61
CA PRO A 244 22.37 9.67 13.76
C PRO A 244 23.59 8.93 13.18
N PHE A 245 24.76 9.58 13.09
CA PHE A 245 25.98 8.95 12.58
C PHE A 245 26.54 7.91 13.56
N GLN A 246 26.57 8.25 14.86
CA GLN A 246 26.97 7.31 15.91
C GLN A 246 25.94 6.18 16.05
N MET A 247 24.64 6.49 15.94
CA MET A 247 23.59 5.48 15.92
C MET A 247 23.78 4.49 14.75
N ALA A 248 24.10 4.97 13.56
CA ALA A 248 24.36 4.12 12.40
C ALA A 248 25.62 3.25 12.59
N MET A 249 26.72 3.83 13.09
CA MET A 249 27.97 3.10 13.35
C MET A 249 27.78 1.98 14.38
N ASN A 250 26.97 2.23 15.40
CA ASN A 250 26.69 1.28 16.48
C ASN A 250 25.47 0.37 16.19
N MET A 251 24.86 0.48 15.00
CA MET A 251 23.66 -0.26 14.62
C MET A 251 22.50 -0.12 15.63
N VAL A 252 22.34 1.07 16.20
CA VAL A 252 21.28 1.36 17.18
C VAL A 252 19.91 1.24 16.52
N GLN A 253 18.94 0.73 17.27
CA GLN A 253 17.57 0.49 16.83
C GLN A 253 16.60 1.40 17.60
N PRO A 254 16.63 2.72 17.40
CA PRO A 254 15.70 3.62 18.07
C PRO A 254 14.24 3.29 17.71
N ALA A 255 13.34 3.60 18.64
CA ALA A 255 11.91 3.63 18.35
C ALA A 255 11.57 4.84 17.48
N VAL A 256 10.67 4.70 16.52
CA VAL A 256 10.11 5.82 15.74
C VAL A 256 8.61 5.89 16.02
N VAL A 257 8.13 7.07 16.37
CA VAL A 257 6.70 7.30 16.62
C VAL A 257 6.26 8.53 15.83
N LEU A 258 5.24 8.36 15.00
CA LEU A 258 4.57 9.43 14.27
C LEU A 258 3.07 9.37 14.58
N THR A 259 2.51 10.46 15.09
CA THR A 259 1.06 10.60 15.29
C THR A 259 0.52 11.71 14.42
N HIS A 260 -0.47 11.39 13.60
CA HIS A 260 -1.21 12.30 12.76
C HIS A 260 -2.69 12.30 13.16
N GLY A 261 -3.33 13.46 13.18
CA GLY A 261 -4.67 13.68 13.72
C GLY A 261 -4.68 14.13 15.19
N THR A 262 -5.77 14.74 15.60
CA THR A 262 -5.96 15.31 16.95
C THR A 262 -7.31 14.97 17.58
N GLU A 263 -8.30 14.55 16.79
CA GLU A 263 -9.63 14.15 17.24
C GLU A 263 -9.75 12.62 17.28
N ALA A 264 -10.43 12.08 18.28
CA ALA A 264 -10.75 10.66 18.32
C ALA A 264 -11.54 10.24 17.06
N GLY A 265 -11.25 9.06 16.54
CA GLY A 265 -11.69 8.55 15.25
C GLY A 265 -10.88 9.07 14.06
N LYS A 266 -9.98 10.04 14.27
CA LYS A 266 -9.15 10.68 13.24
C LYS A 266 -7.65 10.58 13.50
N ILE A 267 -7.23 9.91 14.58
CA ILE A 267 -5.81 9.78 14.92
C ILE A 267 -5.26 8.52 14.25
N ALA A 268 -4.16 8.67 13.53
CA ALA A 268 -3.34 7.60 12.99
C ALA A 268 -1.94 7.66 13.64
N THR A 269 -1.59 6.64 14.40
CA THR A 269 -0.27 6.52 15.04
C THR A 269 0.52 5.40 14.38
N LEU A 270 1.62 5.77 13.73
CA LEU A 270 2.60 4.83 13.20
C LEU A 270 3.71 4.64 14.24
N ASN A 271 3.92 3.40 14.67
CA ASN A 271 4.93 3.02 15.64
C ASN A 271 5.89 1.99 15.04
N LEU A 272 7.19 2.24 15.16
CA LEU A 272 8.26 1.31 14.83
C LEU A 272 9.09 1.11 16.09
N PRO A 273 8.82 0.06 16.89
CA PRO A 273 9.44 -0.10 18.21
C PRO A 273 10.97 -0.19 18.17
N THR A 274 11.50 -0.83 17.12
CA THR A 274 12.93 -1.01 16.91
C THR A 274 13.28 -0.83 15.44
N ALA A 275 13.81 0.33 15.05
CA ALA A 275 14.18 0.62 13.67
C ALA A 275 15.69 0.90 13.55
N GLN A 276 16.45 0.01 12.93
CA GLN A 276 17.90 0.14 12.82
C GLN A 276 18.29 1.35 11.97
N MET A 277 19.00 2.31 12.57
CA MET A 277 19.53 3.47 11.86
C MET A 277 20.58 3.04 10.83
N GLN A 278 20.39 3.44 9.58
CA GLN A 278 21.40 3.30 8.52
C GLN A 278 22.23 4.58 8.37
N ARG A 279 23.26 4.51 7.53
CA ARG A 279 24.14 5.65 7.25
C ARG A 279 23.32 6.88 6.82
N PRO A 280 23.33 7.96 7.60
CA PRO A 280 22.63 9.19 7.25
C PRO A 280 23.28 9.86 6.03
N GLY A 281 22.48 10.56 5.24
CA GLY A 281 22.99 11.50 4.23
C GLY A 281 23.05 12.93 4.76
N LEU A 282 23.44 13.85 3.88
CA LEU A 282 23.32 15.29 4.10
C LEU A 282 22.56 15.88 2.92
N SER A 283 21.60 16.74 3.22
CA SER A 283 20.88 17.52 2.24
C SER A 283 20.63 18.92 2.80
N GLN A 284 20.09 19.81 1.97
CA GLN A 284 19.66 21.13 2.41
C GLN A 284 18.39 21.53 1.69
N SER A 285 17.58 22.35 2.36
CA SER A 285 16.46 23.04 1.75
C SER A 285 16.38 24.44 2.32
N GLN A 286 16.20 25.44 1.45
CA GLN A 286 16.14 26.86 1.84
C GLN A 286 17.37 27.30 2.66
N GLY A 287 18.53 26.69 2.43
CA GLY A 287 19.76 26.96 3.18
C GLY A 287 19.81 26.33 4.58
N ILE A 288 18.78 25.58 4.99
CA ILE A 288 18.74 24.83 6.25
C ILE A 288 19.26 23.42 6.02
N LYS A 289 20.13 22.95 6.91
CA LYS A 289 20.72 21.62 6.87
C LYS A 289 19.66 20.57 7.25
N GLU A 290 19.51 19.55 6.42
CA GLU A 290 18.58 18.44 6.61
C GLU A 290 19.32 17.09 6.61
N TRP A 291 18.81 16.12 7.37
CA TRP A 291 19.25 14.74 7.33
C TRP A 291 18.21 13.86 6.64
N PRO A 292 18.51 13.29 5.47
CA PRO A 292 17.81 12.12 4.99
C PRO A 292 18.26 10.91 5.82
N LEU A 293 17.33 10.36 6.59
CA LEU A 293 17.49 9.21 7.46
C LEU A 293 16.77 8.01 6.86
N ARG A 294 17.41 6.85 6.97
CA ARG A 294 16.84 5.56 6.56
C ARG A 294 16.94 4.62 7.75
N LEU A 295 15.81 4.05 8.14
CA LEU A 295 15.71 3.14 9.26
C LEU A 295 15.05 1.84 8.80
N VAL A 296 15.68 0.71 9.11
CA VAL A 296 15.14 -0.61 8.79
C VAL A 296 14.33 -1.10 9.99
N PRO A 297 12.99 -1.18 9.91
CA PRO A 297 12.18 -1.72 10.99
C PRO A 297 12.59 -3.17 11.24
N ARG A 298 12.90 -3.51 12.49
CA ARG A 298 13.27 -4.87 12.90
C ARG A 298 12.26 -5.35 13.92
N ALA A 299 11.87 -6.61 13.80
CA ALA A 299 10.95 -7.22 14.74
C ALA A 299 11.68 -7.52 16.06
N ALA A 300 11.17 -7.00 17.18
CA ALA A 300 11.55 -7.43 18.52
C ALA A 300 10.85 -8.75 18.89
N ALA A 301 9.66 -8.99 18.34
CA ALA A 301 8.90 -10.23 18.38
C ALA A 301 8.34 -10.54 16.99
N LEU A 302 7.78 -11.75 16.79
CA LEU A 302 7.14 -12.12 15.52
C LEU A 302 6.12 -11.03 15.12
N ASN A 303 6.23 -10.54 13.87
CA ASN A 303 5.30 -9.56 13.30
C ASN A 303 5.25 -8.18 13.99
N SER A 304 6.26 -7.84 14.80
CA SER A 304 6.29 -6.58 15.57
C SER A 304 7.16 -5.48 14.94
N GLN A 305 7.42 -5.53 13.63
CA GLN A 305 8.30 -4.57 12.94
C GLN A 305 7.74 -3.13 13.01
N TRP A 306 6.44 -2.99 12.80
CA TRP A 306 5.70 -1.74 12.89
C TRP A 306 4.23 -2.00 13.25
N SER A 307 3.55 -1.00 13.78
CA SER A 307 2.10 -0.99 13.90
C SER A 307 1.53 0.36 13.47
N LEU A 308 0.36 0.34 12.85
CA LEU A 308 -0.44 1.52 12.57
C LEU A 308 -1.74 1.41 13.35
N THR A 309 -1.92 2.24 14.36
CA THR A 309 -3.11 2.25 15.20
C THR A 309 -3.96 3.46 14.88
N LEU A 310 -5.23 3.22 14.58
CA LEU A 310 -6.25 4.23 14.37
C LEU A 310 -7.11 4.32 15.63
N THR A 311 -7.27 5.54 16.17
CA THR A 311 -8.06 5.81 17.39
C THR A 311 -8.97 7.00 17.20
#